data_AF-A0A7D9JKF7-F1
#
_entry.id   AF-A0A7D9JKF7-F1
#
_cell.length_a   1.000
_cell.length_b   1.000
_cell.length_c   1.000
_cell.angle_alpha   90.00
_cell.angle_beta   90.00
_cell.angle_gamma   90.00
#
_symmetry.space_group_name_H-M   'P 1'
#
loop_
_entity.id
_entity.type
_entity.pdbx_description
1 polymer ?
#
loop_
_entity_poly.entity_id
_entity_poly.type
_entity_poly.pdbx_seq_one_letter_code
_entity_poly.pdbx_strand_id
1 'polypeptide(L)'
;MKEAVKCKVEPVNELIRVGRLPGEFTQEEADRMIIERDAKLPDAYERLILDVFSGSQSHFVRSDELAEAWRIVTPLLHKIETEKIKPIPYKFGTRGPEEADKLVQRVGFQYTGRYSWKASI
;
A
#
# COMPACT_ATOMS: atom_id res chain seq x y z
N MET A 1 -2.06 18.13 15.35
CA MET A 1 -1.74 16.68 15.38
C MET A 1 -1.94 16.15 13.97
N LYS A 2 -0.94 15.52 13.34
CA LYS A 2 -1.11 14.92 12.00
C LYS A 2 -1.53 13.46 12.20
N GLU A 3 -2.76 13.14 11.83
CA GLU A 3 -3.28 11.77 11.87
C GLU A 3 -2.74 11.00 10.66
N ALA A 4 -2.51 9.69 10.83
CA ALA A 4 -2.03 8.82 9.76
C ALA A 4 -2.88 7.54 9.71
N VAL A 5 -3.42 7.23 8.52
CA VAL A 5 -4.13 5.97 8.26
C VAL A 5 -3.15 4.99 7.61
N LYS A 6 -2.94 3.82 8.22
CA LYS A 6 -2.06 2.78 7.68
C LYS A 6 -2.90 1.56 7.32
N CYS A 7 -2.98 1.27 6.03
CA CYS A 7 -3.50 0.00 5.52
C CYS A 7 -2.30 -0.90 5.18
N LYS A 8 -2.15 -2.02 5.87
CA LYS A 8 -1.13 -3.03 5.56
C LYS A 8 -1.81 -4.15 4.79
N VAL A 9 -1.34 -4.43 3.57
CA VAL A 9 -1.96 -5.41 2.68
C VAL A 9 -1.39 -6.82 2.92
N GLU A 10 -0.10 -6.96 3.26
CA GLU A 10 0.56 -8.26 3.49
C GLU A 10 1.58 -8.16 4.64
N PRO A 11 1.84 -9.20 5.47
CA PRO A 11 1.27 -10.56 5.47
C PRO A 11 0.05 -10.75 6.40
N VAL A 12 -0.56 -9.66 6.88
CA VAL A 12 -1.86 -9.66 7.56
C VAL A 12 -2.56 -8.35 7.21
N ASN A 13 -3.79 -8.43 6.69
CA ASN A 13 -4.67 -7.30 6.38
C ASN A 13 -5.12 -6.60 7.69
N GLU A 14 -4.18 -6.01 8.42
CA GLU A 14 -4.44 -5.19 9.59
C GLU A 14 -4.69 -3.75 9.15
N LEU A 15 -5.95 -3.31 9.25
CA LEU A 15 -6.29 -1.89 9.15
C LEU A 15 -5.94 -1.21 10.48
N ILE A 16 -4.91 -0.35 10.51
CA ILE A 16 -4.51 0.37 11.73
C ILE A 16 -4.79 1.87 11.52
N ARG A 17 -5.83 2.39 12.19
CA ARG A 17 -6.11 3.83 12.25
C ARG A 17 -5.34 4.43 13.44
N VAL A 18 -4.25 5.16 13.17
CA VAL A 18 -3.49 5.84 14.23
C VAL A 18 -4.07 7.23 14.45
N GLY A 19 -4.97 7.33 15.42
CA GLY A 19 -5.48 8.61 15.91
C GLY A 19 -7.00 8.64 16.14
N ARG A 20 -7.45 8.16 17.31
CA ARG A 20 -8.55 8.78 18.05
C ARG A 20 -8.49 8.32 19.51
N LEU A 21 -8.70 9.25 20.44
CA LEU A 21 -8.76 8.98 21.88
C LEU A 21 -9.86 7.93 22.17
N PRO A 22 -9.71 7.10 23.23
CA PRO A 22 -10.70 6.08 23.59
C PRO A 22 -12.00 6.77 24.01
N GLY A 23 -13.10 6.55 23.28
CA GLY A 23 -14.40 7.10 23.69
C GLY A 23 -15.54 7.04 22.68
N GLU A 24 -15.31 6.87 21.38
CA GLU A 24 -16.39 6.89 20.38
C GLU A 24 -16.18 5.84 19.27
N PHE A 25 -16.11 4.57 19.66
CA PHE A 25 -16.45 3.47 18.76
C PHE A 25 -17.38 2.54 19.50
N THR A 26 -18.58 2.34 18.96
CA THR A 26 -19.52 1.32 19.45
C THR A 26 -18.94 -0.05 19.12
N GLN A 27 -19.06 -1.00 20.06
CA GLN A 27 -18.56 -2.38 19.92
C GLN A 27 -18.96 -3.00 18.56
N GLU A 28 -20.15 -2.66 18.06
CA GLU A 28 -20.72 -3.11 16.80
C GLU A 28 -19.96 -2.67 15.54
N GLU A 29 -19.27 -1.52 15.56
CA GLU A 29 -18.47 -1.03 14.43
C GLU A 29 -17.09 -1.71 14.37
N ALA A 30 -16.54 -2.04 15.54
CA ALA A 30 -15.33 -2.86 15.64
C ALA A 30 -15.62 -4.31 15.23
N ASP A 31 -16.79 -4.85 15.59
CA ASP A 31 -17.21 -6.22 15.21
C ASP A 31 -17.41 -6.38 13.70
N ARG A 32 -17.84 -5.33 12.98
CA ARG A 32 -17.89 -5.35 11.49
C ARG A 32 -16.50 -5.35 10.83
N MET A 33 -15.46 -4.85 11.50
CA MET A 33 -14.07 -4.92 11.03
C MET A 33 -13.38 -6.26 11.36
N ILE A 34 -14.01 -7.11 12.18
CA ILE A 34 -13.47 -8.40 12.66
C ILE A 34 -14.06 -9.61 11.92
N ILE A 35 -15.04 -9.41 11.03
CA ILE A 35 -15.41 -10.41 10.02
C ILE A 35 -14.18 -10.52 9.10
N GLU A 36 -13.26 -11.49 9.20
CA GLU A 36 -13.41 -12.88 9.57
C GLU A 36 -12.00 -13.41 9.96
N ARG A 37 -11.66 -13.51 11.26
CA ARG A 37 -10.34 -14.03 11.69
C ARG A 37 -10.12 -15.52 11.38
N ASP A 38 -11.17 -16.24 10.98
CA ASP A 38 -11.16 -17.70 10.82
C ASP A 38 -11.63 -18.18 9.43
N ALA A 39 -11.93 -17.26 8.51
CA ALA A 39 -12.12 -17.64 7.11
C ALA A 39 -10.80 -17.58 6.36
N LYS A 40 -10.55 -18.63 5.57
CA LYS A 40 -9.49 -18.62 4.58
C LYS A 40 -9.78 -17.48 3.60
N LEU A 41 -9.01 -16.39 3.71
CA LEU A 41 -9.02 -15.34 2.69
C LEU A 41 -8.69 -15.99 1.34
N PRO A 42 -9.52 -15.79 0.31
CA PRO A 42 -9.26 -16.34 -1.00
C PRO A 42 -7.97 -15.75 -1.54
N ASP A 43 -7.17 -16.58 -2.20
CA ASP A 43 -5.97 -16.08 -2.89
C ASP A 43 -6.36 -15.05 -3.97
N ALA A 44 -5.43 -14.14 -4.30
CA ALA A 44 -5.68 -13.09 -5.28
C ALA A 44 -6.22 -13.66 -6.61
N TYR A 45 -5.68 -14.80 -7.05
CA TYR A 45 -6.15 -15.46 -8.27
C TYR A 45 -7.50 -16.16 -8.10
N GLU A 46 -7.76 -16.80 -6.95
CA GLU A 46 -9.06 -17.43 -6.66
C GLU A 46 -10.19 -16.39 -6.77
N ARG A 47 -9.96 -15.18 -6.23
CA ARG A 47 -10.93 -14.08 -6.31
C ARG A 47 -11.11 -13.56 -7.73
N LEU A 48 -10.02 -13.29 -8.44
CA LEU A 48 -10.09 -12.76 -9.81
C LEU A 48 -10.83 -13.71 -10.75
N ILE A 49 -10.58 -15.01 -10.65
CA ILE A 49 -11.26 -16.02 -11.47
C ILE A 49 -12.76 -16.06 -11.14
N LEU A 50 -13.12 -16.02 -9.86
CA LEU A 50 -14.53 -15.96 -9.43
C LEU A 50 -15.25 -14.71 -9.99
N ASP A 51 -14.55 -13.57 -10.02
CA ASP A 51 -15.11 -12.32 -10.54
C ASP A 51 -15.39 -12.40 -12.06
N VAL A 52 -14.56 -13.12 -12.83
CA VAL A 52 -14.81 -13.40 -14.26
C VAL A 52 -16.10 -14.21 -14.45
N PHE A 53 -16.30 -15.27 -13.66
CA PHE A 53 -17.52 -16.08 -13.72
C PHE A 53 -18.76 -15.29 -13.29
N SER A 54 -18.60 -14.38 -12.33
CA SER A 54 -19.69 -13.53 -11.83
C SER A 54 -19.99 -12.34 -12.75
N GLY A 55 -19.21 -12.13 -13.81
CA GLY A 55 -19.35 -10.99 -14.74
C GLY A 55 -18.95 -9.65 -14.13
N SER A 56 -18.26 -9.64 -12.97
CA SER A 56 -17.82 -8.43 -12.30
C SER A 56 -16.45 -8.01 -12.81
N GLN A 57 -16.36 -6.81 -13.38
CA GLN A 57 -15.11 -6.27 -13.95
C GLN A 57 -14.40 -5.25 -13.03
N SER A 58 -14.85 -5.07 -11.80
CA SER A 58 -14.37 -4.01 -10.91
C SER A 58 -12.90 -4.14 -10.48
N HIS A 59 -12.33 -5.35 -10.49
CA HIS A 59 -10.94 -5.60 -10.12
C HIS A 59 -9.99 -5.72 -11.32
N PHE A 60 -10.50 -5.48 -12.53
CA PHE A 60 -9.71 -5.50 -13.75
C PHE A 60 -9.39 -4.08 -14.19
N VAL A 61 -8.15 -3.88 -14.65
CA VAL A 61 -7.70 -2.60 -15.18
C VAL A 61 -8.41 -2.35 -16.50
N ARG A 62 -9.03 -1.17 -16.64
CA ARG A 62 -9.71 -0.77 -17.88
C ARG A 62 -8.71 -0.21 -18.91
N SER A 63 -9.08 -0.19 -20.19
CA SER A 63 -8.19 0.27 -21.27
C SER A 63 -7.82 1.75 -21.17
N ASP A 64 -8.74 2.60 -20.70
CA ASP A 64 -8.52 4.02 -20.44
C ASP A 64 -7.56 4.24 -19.26
N GLU A 65 -7.75 3.52 -18.15
CA GLU A 65 -6.83 3.56 -17.00
C GLU A 65 -5.42 3.12 -17.39
N LEU A 66 -5.31 2.06 -18.20
CA LEU A 66 -4.03 1.57 -18.70
C LEU A 66 -3.34 2.61 -19.58
N ALA A 67 -4.07 3.27 -20.49
CA ALA A 67 -3.52 4.31 -21.35
C ALA A 67 -2.98 5.50 -20.54
N GLU A 68 -3.70 5.93 -19.50
CA GLU A 68 -3.25 7.02 -18.63
C GLU A 68 -2.05 6.64 -17.77
N ALA A 69 -2.00 5.41 -17.24
CA ALA A 69 -0.84 4.91 -16.51
C ALA A 69 0.43 4.94 -17.38
N TRP A 70 0.32 4.48 -18.64
CA TRP A 70 1.44 4.55 -19.59
C TRP A 70 1.77 5.99 -19.96
N ARG A 71 0.79 6.87 -20.18
CA ARG A 71 1.04 8.30 -20.46
C ARG A 71 1.92 8.95 -19.38
N ILE A 72 1.75 8.58 -18.12
CA ILE A 72 2.54 9.10 -16.99
C ILE A 72 3.94 8.47 -16.95
N VAL A 73 4.06 7.15 -17.14
CA VAL A 73 5.32 6.41 -16.92
C VAL A 73 6.24 6.42 -18.15
N THR A 74 5.71 6.39 -19.37
CA THR A 74 6.47 6.36 -20.63
C THR A 74 7.53 7.45 -20.76
N PRO A 75 7.27 8.75 -20.53
CA PRO A 75 8.30 9.78 -20.69
C PRO A 75 9.49 9.58 -19.73
N LEU A 76 9.24 9.05 -18.53
CA LEU A 76 10.28 8.72 -17.57
C LEU A 76 11.13 7.54 -18.06
N LEU A 77 10.49 6.49 -18.59
CA LEU A 77 11.19 5.32 -19.14
C LEU A 77 12.07 5.69 -20.34
N HIS A 78 11.54 6.46 -21.31
CA HIS A 78 12.31 6.92 -22.47
C HIS A 78 13.54 7.74 -22.05
N LYS A 79 13.41 8.57 -21.01
CA LYS A 79 14.53 9.33 -20.46
C LYS A 79 15.60 8.42 -19.86
N ILE A 80 15.19 7.41 -19.09
CA ILE A 80 16.10 6.42 -18.51
C ILE A 80 16.86 5.65 -19.60
N GLU A 81 16.18 5.25 -20.67
CA GLU A 81 16.78 4.54 -21.80
C GLU A 81 17.75 5.41 -22.60
N THR A 82 17.39 6.69 -22.85
CA THR A 82 18.22 7.62 -23.62
C THR A 82 19.47 8.05 -22.85
N GLU A 83 19.30 8.44 -21.59
CA GLU A 83 20.39 8.96 -20.75
C GLU A 83 21.23 7.84 -20.10
N LYS A 84 20.74 6.59 -20.12
CA LYS A 84 21.38 5.41 -19.50
C LYS A 84 21.84 5.69 -18.07
N ILE A 85 20.95 6.28 -17.29
CA ILE A 85 21.20 6.71 -15.91
C ILE A 85 21.56 5.46 -15.09
N LYS A 86 22.74 5.47 -14.46
CA LYS A 86 23.17 4.36 -13.59
C LYS A 86 22.39 4.42 -12.26
N PRO A 87 21.78 3.31 -11.82
CA PRO A 87 21.11 3.27 -10.53
C PRO A 87 22.12 3.39 -9.38
N ILE A 88 21.67 3.97 -8.27
CA ILE A 88 22.48 4.12 -7.06
C ILE A 88 22.57 2.75 -6.37
N PRO A 89 23.78 2.22 -6.10
CA PRO A 89 23.93 0.94 -5.43
C PRO A 89 23.49 1.04 -3.97
N TYR A 90 22.88 -0.02 -3.45
CA TYR A 90 22.51 -0.16 -2.05
C TYR A 90 22.87 -1.57 -1.56
N LYS A 91 23.11 -1.70 -0.25
CA LYS A 91 23.48 -2.97 0.36
C LYS A 91 22.25 -3.89 0.47
N PHE A 92 22.42 -5.17 0.18
CA PHE A 92 21.35 -6.15 0.35
C PHE A 92 20.83 -6.18 1.80
N GLY A 93 19.50 -6.22 1.97
CA GLY A 93 18.83 -6.18 3.28
C GLY A 93 18.60 -4.77 3.85
N THR A 94 19.05 -3.70 3.18
CA THR A 94 18.71 -2.33 3.57
C THR A 94 17.41 -1.86 2.91
N ARG A 95 16.86 -0.74 3.37
CA ARG A 95 15.63 -0.12 2.82
C ARG A 95 15.82 0.59 1.47
N GLY A 96 17.01 0.49 0.87
CA GLY A 96 17.38 1.22 -0.35
C GLY A 96 18.43 2.32 -0.11
N PRO A 97 18.63 3.23 -1.08
CA PRO A 97 19.60 4.32 -1.02
C PRO A 97 19.12 5.48 -0.14
N GLU A 98 20.04 6.21 0.49
CA GLU A 98 19.73 7.36 1.36
C GLU A 98 19.06 8.51 0.57
N GLU A 99 19.32 8.60 -0.73
CA GLU A 99 18.70 9.56 -1.64
C GLU A 99 17.18 9.39 -1.71
N ALA A 100 16.66 8.17 -1.54
CA ALA A 100 15.23 7.94 -1.50
C ALA A 100 14.58 8.57 -0.26
N ASP A 101 15.21 8.42 0.92
CA ASP A 101 14.73 9.07 2.14
C ASP A 101 14.80 10.60 2.04
N LYS A 102 15.86 11.16 1.41
CA LYS A 102 15.99 12.61 1.14
C LYS A 102 14.90 13.12 0.20
N LEU A 103 14.55 12.36 -0.84
CA LEU A 103 13.47 12.71 -1.77
C LEU A 103 12.12 12.76 -1.03
N VAL A 104 11.85 11.73 -0.23
CA VAL A 104 10.62 11.61 0.56
C VAL A 104 10.46 12.77 1.55
N GLN A 105 11.55 13.17 2.22
CA GLN A 105 11.55 14.36 3.08
C GLN A 105 11.31 15.65 2.32
N ARG A 106 11.89 15.81 1.12
CA ARG A 106 11.70 16.99 0.26
C ARG A 106 10.25 17.15 -0.19
N VAL A 107 9.56 16.05 -0.49
CA VAL A 107 8.13 16.07 -0.88
C VAL A 107 7.18 16.22 0.31
N GLY A 108 7.71 16.40 1.53
CA GLY A 108 6.95 16.77 2.72
C GLY A 108 6.54 15.61 3.63
N PHE A 109 7.00 14.38 3.36
CA PHE A 109 6.77 13.26 4.26
C PHE A 109 7.73 13.32 5.46
N GLN A 110 7.17 13.30 6.67
CA GLN A 110 7.93 13.38 7.91
C GLN A 110 7.93 12.00 8.60
N TYR A 111 9.07 11.33 8.59
CA TYR A 111 9.26 10.10 9.35
C TYR A 111 9.47 10.43 10.83
N THR A 112 8.53 10.04 11.70
CA THR A 112 8.56 10.40 13.13
C THR A 112 9.25 9.37 14.01
N GLY A 113 9.49 8.13 13.56
CA GLY A 113 10.21 7.07 14.29
C GLY A 113 9.62 6.66 15.65
N ARG A 114 8.55 7.32 16.12
CA ARG A 114 7.93 7.18 17.44
C ARG A 114 6.90 6.06 17.51
N TYR A 115 6.56 5.47 16.36
CA TYR A 115 5.59 4.38 16.31
C TYR A 115 6.29 3.06 16.64
N SER A 116 6.01 2.54 17.83
CA SER A 116 6.43 1.19 18.26
C SER A 116 5.22 0.28 18.20
N TRP A 117 5.26 -0.71 17.29
CA TRP A 117 4.27 -1.78 17.23
C TRP A 117 4.70 -2.89 18.18
N LYS A 118 3.82 -3.25 19.12
CA LYS A 118 3.98 -4.45 19.93
C LYS A 118 2.99 -5.49 19.41
N ALA A 119 3.50 -6.62 18.92
CA ALA A 119 2.66 -7.78 18.69
C ALA A 119 2.08 -8.19 20.04
N SER A 120 0.75 -8.23 20.17
CA SER A 120 0.13 -9.01 21.22
C SER A 120 0.25 -10.48 20.79
N ILE A 121 1.10 -11.22 21.50
CA ILE A 121 1.18 -12.68 21.41
C ILE A 121 -0.05 -13.26 22.13
#